data_AF-A0A8T2JL18-F1
#
_entry.id   AF-A0A8T2JL18-F1
#
_cell.length_a   1.000
_cell.length_b   1.000
_cell.length_c   1.000
_cell.angle_alpha   90.00
_cell.angle_beta   90.00
_cell.angle_gamma   90.00
#
_symmetry.space_group_name_H-M   'P 1'
#
loop_
_entity.id
_entity.type
_entity.pdbx_description
1 polymer ?
#
loop_
_entity_poly.entity_id
_entity_poly.type
_entity_poly.pdbx_seq_one_letter_code
_entity_poly.pdbx_strand_id
1 'polypeptide(L)'
;GRYVAGSVPTAVCGLGEFPLPCHQTFPLLHSVQTVTLPTMELGRSLTHGHSYLAAVLLLVTIVSRAEGNQKGDLVNVMNYKPDAPTVPSPSNLIVKSYNFNTTLCWDFKDTSADPRFQVEFKVFGNWSVVETCQNISQHYCDLSEEIYDPNKFYKIKIKAFVGPEESESTMEDDFSIRIHGK
;
A
#
# COMPACT_ATOMS: atom_id res chain seq x y z
N GLY A 1 -34.49 13.37 -41.23
CA GLY A 1 -33.41 12.58 -40.61
C GLY A 1 -32.32 13.51 -40.12
N ARG A 2 -31.59 13.11 -39.06
CA ARG A 2 -30.44 13.79 -38.44
C ARG A 2 -30.71 15.20 -37.88
N TYR A 3 -30.96 15.23 -36.56
CA TYR A 3 -30.62 16.39 -35.73
C TYR A 3 -29.09 16.51 -35.66
N VAL A 4 -28.57 17.74 -35.73
CA VAL A 4 -27.18 18.05 -35.38
C VAL A 4 -27.22 18.81 -34.06
N ALA A 5 -26.73 18.19 -33.00
CA ALA A 5 -26.66 18.83 -31.70
C ALA A 5 -25.58 19.91 -31.70
N GLY A 6 -25.94 21.13 -31.31
CA GLY A 6 -25.00 22.22 -31.12
C GLY A 6 -24.08 21.98 -29.92
N SER A 7 -22.89 22.55 -29.98
CA SER A 7 -21.87 22.53 -28.94
C SER A 7 -22.37 22.98 -27.56
N VAL A 8 -22.13 22.16 -26.54
CA VAL A 8 -22.23 22.54 -25.11
C VAL A 8 -21.12 23.56 -24.80
N PRO A 9 -21.37 24.62 -23.99
CA PRO A 9 -20.37 25.66 -23.74
C PRO A 9 -19.17 25.13 -22.95
N THR A 10 -17.97 25.43 -23.45
CA THR A 10 -16.72 25.30 -22.71
C THR A 10 -16.78 26.15 -21.45
N ALA A 11 -16.63 25.54 -20.27
CA ALA A 11 -16.45 26.30 -19.04
C ALA A 11 -15.11 27.05 -19.09
N VAL A 12 -15.17 28.38 -19.17
CA VAL A 12 -13.98 29.23 -19.14
C VAL A 12 -13.55 29.37 -17.67
N CYS A 13 -12.56 28.59 -17.26
CA CYS A 13 -11.86 28.79 -15.99
C CYS A 13 -10.99 30.06 -16.08
N GLY A 14 -11.58 31.20 -15.74
CA GLY A 14 -10.90 32.49 -15.72
C GLY A 14 -10.39 32.87 -14.32
N LEU A 15 -9.15 33.36 -14.28
CA LEU A 15 -8.53 34.16 -13.21
C LEU A 15 -8.15 33.41 -11.92
N GLY A 16 -6.89 32.95 -11.87
CA GLY A 16 -6.22 32.46 -10.65
C GLY A 16 -5.43 31.18 -10.89
N GLU A 17 -4.32 31.26 -11.62
CA GLU A 17 -3.45 30.10 -11.91
C GLU A 17 -2.67 29.63 -10.67
N PHE A 18 -3.35 28.92 -9.77
CA PHE A 18 -2.68 27.92 -8.94
C PHE A 18 -2.45 26.67 -9.81
N PRO A 19 -1.22 26.13 -9.90
CA PRO A 19 -1.00 24.83 -10.51
C PRO A 19 -1.80 23.77 -9.74
N LEU A 20 -2.74 23.09 -10.40
CA LEU A 20 -3.45 21.97 -9.78
C LEU A 20 -2.41 20.94 -9.29
N PRO A 21 -2.47 20.51 -8.01
CA PRO A 21 -1.34 19.86 -7.35
C PRO A 21 -0.83 18.66 -8.14
N CYS A 22 -1.72 17.76 -8.58
CA CYS A 22 -1.45 16.78 -9.63
C CYS A 22 -2.73 16.41 -10.42
N HIS A 23 -2.55 15.73 -11.56
CA HIS A 23 -3.64 15.24 -12.41
C HIS A 23 -4.48 14.19 -11.65
N GLN A 24 -5.57 14.60 -11.00
CA GLN A 24 -6.44 13.67 -10.29
C GLN A 24 -7.50 13.09 -11.22
N THR A 25 -7.49 11.75 -11.35
CA THR A 25 -8.60 11.00 -11.95
C THR A 25 -9.40 10.38 -10.81
N PHE A 26 -10.60 10.92 -10.56
CA PHE A 26 -11.49 10.39 -9.52
C PHE A 26 -12.29 9.19 -10.06
N PRO A 27 -12.18 7.98 -9.47
CA PRO A 27 -13.16 6.93 -9.70
C PRO A 27 -14.47 7.27 -8.98
N LEU A 28 -15.60 7.13 -9.68
CA LEU A 28 -16.93 7.37 -9.11
C LEU A 28 -17.31 6.23 -8.15
N LEU A 29 -17.43 6.53 -6.86
CA LEU A 29 -17.89 5.58 -5.85
C LEU A 29 -19.37 5.21 -6.06
N HIS A 30 -19.69 3.92 -6.18
CA HIS A 30 -21.06 3.43 -6.15
C HIS A 30 -21.20 2.11 -5.37
N SER A 31 -22.34 2.01 -4.68
CA SER A 31 -22.87 0.84 -3.96
C SER A 31 -22.26 0.47 -2.60
N VAL A 32 -22.98 0.87 -1.55
CA VAL A 32 -22.97 0.20 -0.24
C VAL A 32 -23.53 -1.22 -0.40
N GLN A 33 -22.96 -2.21 0.28
CA GLN A 33 -23.62 -3.50 0.54
C GLN A 33 -23.54 -3.85 2.03
N THR A 34 -24.70 -4.14 2.62
CA THR A 34 -24.87 -4.60 4.00
C THR A 34 -24.59 -6.10 4.11
N VAL A 35 -23.66 -6.49 4.98
CA VAL A 35 -23.36 -7.90 5.28
C VAL A 35 -24.14 -8.34 6.52
N THR A 36 -24.96 -9.39 6.39
CA THR A 36 -25.65 -10.05 7.51
C THR A 36 -24.85 -11.24 8.03
N LEU A 37 -24.65 -11.33 9.35
CA LEU A 37 -24.03 -12.49 10.00
C LEU A 37 -25.03 -13.65 10.19
N PRO A 38 -24.60 -14.93 10.08
CA PRO A 38 -25.34 -16.07 10.56
C PRO A 38 -25.08 -16.37 12.04
N THR A 39 -26.11 -16.79 12.77
CA THR A 39 -26.04 -17.27 14.16
C THR A 39 -25.65 -18.74 14.24
N MET A 40 -24.81 -19.12 15.21
CA MET A 40 -24.49 -20.53 15.52
C MET A 40 -25.33 -21.05 16.70
N GLU A 41 -25.88 -22.25 16.56
CA GLU A 41 -26.56 -23.02 17.61
C GLU A 41 -25.61 -24.01 18.31
N LEU A 42 -25.92 -24.37 19.56
CA LEU A 42 -25.04 -25.18 20.43
C LEU A 42 -25.66 -26.55 20.79
N GLY A 43 -25.04 -27.66 20.39
CA GLY A 43 -25.55 -29.03 20.61
C GLY A 43 -24.59 -30.00 21.31
N ARG A 44 -25.13 -30.88 22.16
CA ARG A 44 -24.45 -31.86 23.06
C ARG A 44 -25.09 -33.26 22.92
N SER A 45 -24.46 -34.41 23.20
CA SER A 45 -23.05 -34.80 23.48
C SER A 45 -22.97 -36.35 23.32
N LEU A 46 -22.41 -37.10 24.29
CA LEU A 46 -22.33 -38.59 24.40
C LEU A 46 -21.26 -39.24 23.49
N THR A 47 -20.51 -40.30 23.84
CA THR A 47 -20.38 -41.14 25.07
C THR A 47 -19.10 -42.00 25.01
N HIS A 48 -18.64 -42.53 26.16
CA HIS A 48 -17.68 -43.65 26.33
C HIS A 48 -16.23 -43.43 25.79
N GLY A 49 -15.16 -43.88 26.45
CA GLY A 49 -15.05 -44.86 27.54
C GLY A 49 -14.36 -46.14 27.03
N HIS A 50 -13.05 -46.25 27.27
CA HIS A 50 -12.11 -47.30 26.78
C HIS A 50 -11.61 -47.18 25.32
N SER A 51 -10.55 -46.40 25.09
CA SER A 51 -9.78 -46.44 23.82
C SER A 51 -8.28 -46.02 23.94
N TYR A 52 -7.87 -45.35 25.02
CA TYR A 52 -6.54 -44.73 25.12
C TYR A 52 -5.34 -45.68 25.04
N LEU A 53 -5.39 -46.88 25.63
CA LEU A 53 -4.25 -47.82 25.60
C LEU A 53 -3.94 -48.32 24.17
N ALA A 54 -4.97 -48.55 23.34
CA ALA A 54 -4.79 -48.94 21.95
C ALA A 54 -4.22 -47.78 21.11
N ALA A 55 -4.69 -46.55 21.34
CA ALA A 55 -4.16 -45.35 20.69
C ALA A 55 -2.69 -45.08 21.05
N VAL A 56 -2.31 -45.26 22.31
CA VAL A 56 -0.92 -45.08 22.76
C VAL A 56 0.01 -46.15 22.18
N LEU A 57 -0.42 -47.42 22.12
CA LEU A 57 0.37 -48.48 21.48
C LEU A 57 0.56 -48.23 19.97
N LEU A 58 -0.47 -47.77 19.27
CA LEU A 58 -0.35 -47.33 17.88
C LEU A 58 0.69 -46.21 17.75
N LEU A 59 0.58 -45.13 18.54
CA LEU A 59 1.51 -43.99 18.52
C LEU A 59 2.98 -44.42 18.74
N VAL A 60 3.25 -45.35 19.65
CA VAL A 60 4.61 -45.87 19.88
C VAL A 60 5.14 -46.59 18.62
N THR A 61 4.33 -47.41 17.94
CA THR A 61 4.78 -48.13 16.74
C THR A 61 5.09 -47.23 15.54
N ILE A 62 4.44 -46.06 15.41
CA ILE A 62 4.71 -45.11 14.30
C ILE A 62 6.04 -44.36 14.52
N VAL A 63 6.43 -44.11 15.77
CA VAL A 63 7.66 -43.35 16.08
C VAL A 63 8.93 -44.20 15.87
N SER A 64 8.86 -45.53 16.01
CA SER A 64 10.04 -46.40 15.93
C SER A 64 10.46 -46.84 14.51
N ARG A 65 9.91 -46.25 13.43
CA ARG A 65 10.22 -46.71 12.05
C ARG A 65 10.45 -45.58 11.05
N ALA A 66 11.51 -44.80 11.25
CA ALA A 66 11.96 -43.78 10.31
C ALA A 66 13.50 -43.60 10.24
N GLU A 67 14.28 -44.69 10.28
CA GLU A 67 15.66 -44.68 9.76
C GLU A 67 15.71 -45.43 8.43
N GLY A 68 15.50 -44.68 7.34
CA GLY A 68 15.44 -45.18 5.97
C GLY A 68 16.15 -44.24 5.01
N ASN A 69 17.47 -44.41 4.88
CA ASN A 69 18.32 -43.62 4.00
C ASN A 69 17.94 -43.79 2.51
N GLN A 70 17.46 -42.73 1.86
CA GLN A 70 17.40 -42.64 0.40
C GLN A 70 17.92 -41.29 -0.10
N LYS A 71 19.16 -41.31 -0.61
CA LYS A 71 19.73 -40.26 -1.45
C LYS A 71 19.14 -40.39 -2.87
N GLY A 72 18.12 -39.59 -3.18
CA GLY A 72 17.43 -39.56 -4.47
C GLY A 72 17.14 -38.12 -4.91
N ASP A 73 17.83 -37.69 -5.96
CA ASP A 73 17.84 -36.32 -6.49
C ASP A 73 16.65 -36.06 -7.43
N LEU A 74 15.48 -35.66 -6.89
CA LEU A 74 14.26 -35.30 -7.66
C LEU A 74 13.32 -34.29 -6.95
N VAL A 75 13.80 -33.18 -6.37
CA VAL A 75 12.91 -32.07 -5.95
C VAL A 75 13.52 -30.69 -6.23
N ASN A 76 13.24 -30.13 -7.40
CA ASN A 76 13.52 -28.72 -7.69
C ASN A 76 12.44 -28.00 -8.51
N VAL A 77 11.19 -28.50 -8.47
CA VAL A 77 10.04 -27.99 -9.26
C VAL A 77 8.87 -27.49 -8.40
N MET A 78 8.89 -27.72 -7.08
CA MET A 78 7.75 -27.42 -6.18
C MET A 78 8.14 -26.57 -4.95
N ASN A 79 9.26 -25.84 -4.98
CA ASN A 79 9.55 -24.79 -3.99
C ASN A 79 9.19 -23.40 -4.52
N TYR A 80 8.10 -23.30 -5.29
CA TYR A 80 7.43 -22.01 -5.51
C TYR A 80 6.64 -21.69 -4.23
N LYS A 81 7.32 -21.04 -3.27
CA LYS A 81 6.61 -20.18 -2.33
C LYS A 81 5.90 -19.16 -3.20
N PRO A 82 4.55 -19.09 -3.20
CA PRO A 82 3.88 -17.97 -3.85
C PRO A 82 4.43 -16.71 -3.22
N ASP A 83 4.90 -15.78 -4.04
CA ASP A 83 5.20 -14.44 -3.55
C ASP A 83 3.91 -13.95 -2.91
N ALA A 84 3.92 -13.86 -1.58
CA ALA A 84 2.79 -13.29 -0.84
C ALA A 84 2.52 -11.91 -1.47
N PRO A 85 1.26 -11.50 -1.67
CA PRO A 85 0.93 -10.32 -2.45
C PRO A 85 1.55 -9.06 -1.84
N THR A 86 2.79 -8.77 -2.23
CA THR A 86 3.59 -7.69 -1.65
C THR A 86 2.92 -6.37 -2.02
N VAL A 87 2.67 -5.54 -1.01
CA VAL A 87 2.12 -4.19 -1.21
C VAL A 87 3.01 -3.47 -2.23
N PRO A 88 2.47 -3.05 -3.39
CA PRO A 88 3.28 -2.42 -4.41
C PRO A 88 3.85 -1.10 -3.87
N SER A 89 5.07 -0.75 -4.27
CA SER A 89 5.66 0.54 -3.90
C SER A 89 5.06 1.67 -4.74
N PRO A 90 4.89 2.88 -4.19
CA PRO A 90 4.53 4.06 -4.99
C PRO A 90 5.52 4.32 -6.12
N SER A 91 5.06 4.82 -7.26
CA SER A 91 5.90 5.11 -8.43
C SER A 91 5.76 6.58 -8.86
N ASN A 92 6.59 7.02 -9.82
CA ASN A 92 6.51 8.36 -10.41
C ASN A 92 6.42 9.48 -9.37
N LEU A 93 7.34 9.48 -8.40
CA LEU A 93 7.48 10.57 -7.44
C LEU A 93 7.80 11.86 -8.20
N ILE A 94 7.03 12.91 -7.93
CA ILE A 94 7.22 14.23 -8.53
C ILE A 94 7.12 15.26 -7.42
N VAL A 95 8.20 15.98 -7.15
CA VAL A 95 8.19 17.14 -6.26
C VAL A 95 8.06 18.41 -7.10
N LYS A 96 7.03 19.22 -6.80
CA LYS A 96 6.83 20.54 -7.39
C LYS A 96 6.99 21.57 -6.28
N SER A 97 7.73 22.64 -6.52
CA SER A 97 7.74 23.81 -5.64
C SER A 97 7.52 25.07 -6.44
N TYR A 98 6.57 25.91 -6.02
CA TYR A 98 6.26 27.21 -6.62
C TYR A 98 6.03 28.24 -5.51
N ASN A 99 6.79 29.34 -5.50
CA ASN A 99 6.74 30.34 -4.43
C ASN A 99 6.76 29.73 -3.01
N PHE A 100 7.67 28.79 -2.76
CA PHE A 100 7.81 28.02 -1.50
C PHE A 100 6.64 27.09 -1.13
N ASN A 101 5.54 27.05 -1.90
CA ASN A 101 4.56 25.98 -1.78
C ASN A 101 5.13 24.72 -2.44
N THR A 102 5.45 23.70 -1.64
CA THR A 102 6.11 22.47 -2.09
C THR A 102 5.14 21.29 -1.95
N THR A 103 4.79 20.64 -3.06
CA THR A 103 3.91 19.46 -3.09
C THR A 103 4.67 18.25 -3.66
N LEU A 104 4.64 17.13 -2.95
CA LEU A 104 5.00 15.80 -3.47
C LEU A 104 3.74 15.14 -4.05
N CYS A 105 3.87 14.52 -5.23
CA CYS A 105 2.89 13.57 -5.77
C CYS A 105 3.54 12.22 -6.07
N TRP A 106 2.71 11.19 -6.20
CA TRP A 106 3.10 9.86 -6.66
C TRP A 106 1.94 9.20 -7.41
N ASP A 107 2.27 8.23 -8.26
CA ASP A 107 1.31 7.24 -8.72
C ASP A 107 1.30 6.04 -7.78
N PHE A 108 0.17 5.34 -7.75
CA PHE A 108 0.05 4.05 -7.09
C PHE A 108 -0.69 3.09 -8.01
N LYS A 109 -0.27 1.84 -8.06
CA LYS A 109 -1.01 0.82 -8.81
C LYS A 109 -2.28 0.49 -8.04
N ASP A 110 -3.43 0.84 -8.60
CA ASP A 110 -4.73 0.50 -8.02
C ASP A 110 -4.79 -1.00 -7.71
N THR A 111 -4.92 -1.29 -6.43
CA THR A 111 -5.29 -2.61 -5.92
C THR A 111 -6.75 -2.52 -5.45
N SER A 112 -7.45 -3.64 -5.32
CA SER A 112 -8.80 -3.65 -4.76
C SER A 112 -8.83 -3.43 -3.22
N ALA A 113 -7.76 -2.91 -2.64
CA ALA A 113 -7.62 -2.59 -1.22
C ALA A 113 -7.62 -1.06 -1.01
N ASP A 114 -7.73 -0.61 0.23
CA ASP A 114 -7.58 0.81 0.62
C ASP A 114 -6.11 1.08 1.01
N PRO A 115 -5.25 1.58 0.11
CA PRO A 115 -3.87 1.89 0.44
C PRO A 115 -3.79 3.15 1.31
N ARG A 116 -2.94 3.09 2.32
CA ARG A 116 -2.55 4.25 3.14
C ARG A 116 -1.09 4.59 2.86
N PHE A 117 -0.72 5.86 2.89
CA PHE A 117 0.64 6.31 2.61
C PHE A 117 1.26 7.01 3.83
N GLN A 118 2.58 6.91 3.97
CA GLN A 118 3.37 7.73 4.88
C GLN A 118 4.52 8.37 4.12
N VAL A 119 4.62 9.70 4.21
CA VAL A 119 5.76 10.46 3.71
C VAL A 119 6.75 10.72 4.85
N GLU A 120 8.02 10.52 4.57
CA GLU A 120 9.14 10.85 5.46
C GLU A 120 10.16 11.70 4.70
N PHE A 121 10.77 12.66 5.40
CA PHE A 121 11.82 13.51 4.84
C PHE A 121 13.05 13.54 5.75
N LYS A 122 14.19 13.97 5.20
CA LYS A 122 15.37 14.38 5.98
C LYS A 122 16.24 15.36 5.20
N VAL A 123 17.02 16.13 5.95
CA VAL A 123 18.13 16.92 5.40
C VAL A 123 19.44 16.21 5.73
N PHE A 124 19.70 15.97 7.02
CA PHE A 124 20.84 15.20 7.51
C PHE A 124 20.41 14.27 8.65
N GLY A 125 21.09 13.13 8.79
CA GLY A 125 20.83 12.18 9.88
C GLY A 125 19.57 11.34 9.67
N ASN A 126 18.68 11.37 10.66
CA ASN A 126 17.50 10.49 10.75
C ASN A 126 16.34 10.97 9.86
N TRP A 127 15.46 10.04 9.50
CA TRP A 127 14.20 10.34 8.84
C TRP A 127 13.17 10.90 9.85
N SER A 128 12.41 11.90 9.42
CA SER A 128 11.27 12.47 10.15
C SER A 128 10.00 12.20 9.36
N VAL A 129 8.93 11.79 10.04
CA VAL A 129 7.60 11.63 9.44
C VAL A 129 6.97 13.01 9.23
N VAL A 130 6.31 13.19 8.10
CA VAL A 130 5.47 14.36 7.83
C VAL A 130 4.11 14.11 8.49
N GLU A 131 3.80 14.80 9.59
CA GLU A 131 2.62 14.49 10.43
C GLU A 131 1.30 14.61 9.65
N THR A 132 1.18 15.61 8.78
CA THR A 132 0.03 15.85 7.90
C THR A 132 -0.13 14.80 6.79
N CYS A 133 0.92 14.01 6.53
CA CYS A 133 0.99 13.00 5.47
C CYS A 133 1.32 11.60 6.01
N GLN A 134 1.01 11.33 7.28
CA GLN A 134 0.97 9.99 7.84
C GLN A 134 -0.44 9.39 7.68
N ASN A 135 -0.51 8.16 7.19
CA ASN A 135 -1.76 7.40 7.04
C ASN A 135 -2.83 8.14 6.18
N ILE A 136 -2.41 8.71 5.05
CA ILE A 136 -3.30 9.38 4.07
C ILE A 136 -3.65 8.45 2.91
N SER A 137 -4.81 8.64 2.25
CA SER A 137 -5.17 7.92 1.02
C SER A 137 -5.06 8.77 -0.25
N GLN A 138 -4.89 10.08 -0.15
CA GLN A 138 -4.64 10.92 -1.32
C GLN A 138 -3.23 10.69 -1.88
N HIS A 139 -3.06 10.86 -3.19
CA HIS A 139 -1.80 10.62 -3.90
C HIS A 139 -0.88 11.87 -3.97
N TYR A 140 -0.98 12.73 -2.95
CA TYR A 140 -0.16 13.94 -2.82
C TYR A 140 0.02 14.32 -1.35
N CYS A 141 1.08 15.07 -1.08
CA CYS A 141 1.44 15.57 0.24
C CYS A 141 1.94 17.02 0.11
N ASP A 142 1.43 17.92 0.94
CA ASP A 142 2.02 19.25 1.12
C ASP A 142 3.24 19.13 2.04
N LEU A 143 4.37 19.65 1.58
CA LEU A 143 5.67 19.64 2.25
C LEU A 143 6.19 21.07 2.49
N SER A 144 5.32 22.08 2.41
CA SER A 144 5.72 23.49 2.50
C SER A 144 6.25 23.89 3.88
N GLU A 145 5.81 23.22 4.95
CA GLU A 145 6.27 23.50 6.32
C GLU A 145 7.58 22.77 6.66
N GLU A 146 7.87 21.66 5.97
CA GLU A 146 9.08 20.85 6.12
C GLU A 146 10.21 21.32 5.18
N ILE A 147 9.84 21.71 3.95
CA ILE A 147 10.72 22.06 2.84
C ILE A 147 10.53 23.54 2.48
N TYR A 148 11.13 24.40 3.32
CA TYR A 148 11.11 25.86 3.19
C TYR A 148 12.50 26.50 3.03
N ASP A 149 13.59 25.83 3.39
CA ASP A 149 14.95 26.41 3.34
C ASP A 149 15.59 26.17 1.97
N PRO A 150 15.79 27.21 1.14
CA PRO A 150 16.30 27.05 -0.22
C PRO A 150 17.77 26.64 -0.27
N ASN A 151 18.51 26.67 0.84
CA ASN A 151 19.94 26.32 0.88
C ASN A 151 20.18 24.85 1.26
N LYS A 152 19.12 24.10 1.55
CA LYS A 152 19.18 22.69 1.94
C LYS A 152 18.89 21.76 0.76
N PHE A 153 19.43 20.55 0.88
CA PHE A 153 19.09 19.40 0.06
C PHE A 153 18.27 18.45 0.94
N TYR A 154 17.14 18.02 0.40
CA TYR A 154 16.14 17.20 1.06
C TYR A 154 16.07 15.86 0.38
N LYS A 155 16.08 14.80 1.17
CA LYS A 155 15.74 13.45 0.73
C LYS A 155 14.33 13.16 1.23
N ILE A 156 13.48 12.69 0.35
CA ILE A 156 12.06 12.42 0.60
C ILE A 156 11.84 10.94 0.27
N LYS A 157 11.08 10.24 1.08
CA LYS A 157 10.64 8.89 0.76
C LYS A 157 9.18 8.69 1.11
N ILE A 158 8.57 7.73 0.44
CA ILE A 158 7.19 7.32 0.67
C ILE A 158 7.10 5.81 0.70
N LYS A 159 6.21 5.30 1.56
CA LYS A 159 5.78 3.90 1.58
C LYS A 159 4.27 3.82 1.64
N ALA A 160 3.74 2.73 1.10
CA ALA A 160 2.34 2.38 1.16
C ALA A 160 2.09 1.28 2.20
N PHE A 161 0.87 1.22 2.71
CA PHE A 161 0.38 0.22 3.65
C PHE A 161 -0.95 -0.32 3.17
N VAL A 162 -1.17 -1.63 3.32
CA VAL A 162 -2.46 -2.28 3.14
C VAL A 162 -2.73 -3.12 4.38
N GLY A 163 -3.57 -2.60 5.27
CA GLY A 163 -3.74 -3.17 6.61
C GLY A 163 -2.41 -3.14 7.39
N PRO A 164 -1.88 -4.28 7.87
CA PRO A 164 -0.62 -4.34 8.60
C PRO A 164 0.63 -4.47 7.72
N GLU A 165 0.48 -4.69 6.41
CA GLU A 165 1.60 -4.91 5.49
C GLU A 165 2.09 -3.58 4.91
N GLU A 166 3.41 -3.42 4.75
CA GLU A 166 4.05 -2.22 4.17
C GLU A 166 4.81 -2.53 2.87
N SER A 167 4.88 -1.56 1.96
CA SER A 167 5.68 -1.64 0.74
C SER A 167 7.16 -1.33 1.00
N GLU A 168 8.02 -1.62 0.03
CA GLU A 168 9.34 -0.97 -0.02
C GLU A 168 9.17 0.55 -0.16
N SER A 169 10.17 1.31 0.29
CA SER A 169 10.14 2.77 0.20
C SER A 169 10.67 3.26 -1.14
N THR A 170 9.89 4.09 -1.84
CA THR A 170 10.37 4.82 -3.02
C THR A 170 10.89 6.19 -2.56
N MET A 171 11.99 6.67 -3.16
CA MET A 171 12.67 7.89 -2.71
C MET A 171 12.87 8.89 -3.86
N GLU A 172 12.81 10.18 -3.51
CA GLU A 172 13.35 11.29 -4.29
C GLU A 172 14.54 11.85 -3.49
N ASP A 173 15.70 11.91 -4.13
CA ASP A 173 16.96 12.32 -3.48
C ASP A 173 17.39 13.71 -3.94
N ASP A 174 18.00 14.46 -3.01
CA ASP A 174 18.70 15.73 -3.26
C ASP A 174 17.81 16.85 -3.87
N PHE A 175 16.52 16.85 -3.52
CA PHE A 175 15.62 17.96 -3.84
C PHE A 175 16.07 19.26 -3.13
N SER A 176 16.01 20.39 -3.84
CA SER A 176 16.33 21.70 -3.29
C SER A 176 15.54 22.78 -3.99
N ILE A 177 14.85 23.64 -3.24
CA ILE A 177 13.98 24.71 -3.77
C ILE A 177 14.79 25.65 -4.68
N ARG A 178 16.04 25.96 -4.34
CA ARG A 178 16.90 26.86 -5.13
C ARG A 178 17.23 26.33 -6.52
N ILE A 179 17.18 25.01 -6.73
CA ILE A 179 17.55 24.34 -7.99
C ILE A 179 16.30 23.90 -8.76
N HIS A 180 15.27 23.44 -8.05
CA HIS A 180 14.10 22.76 -8.63
C HIS A 180 12.78 23.54 -8.49
N GLY A 181 12.75 24.56 -7.63
CA GLY A 181 11.60 25.44 -7.45
C GLY A 181 11.41 26.42 -8.61
N LYS A 182 10.21 26.99 -8.70
CA LYS A 182 9.77 27.92 -9.74
C LYS A 182 9.12 29.18 -9.15
#